data_AF-A0AAW2MBP7-F1
#
_entry.id   AF-A0AAW2MBP7-F1
#
_cell.length_a   1.000
_cell.length_b   1.000
_cell.length_c   1.000
_cell.angle_alpha   90.00
_cell.angle_beta   90.00
_cell.angle_gamma   90.00
#
_symmetry.space_group_name_H-M   'P 1'
#
loop_
_entity.id
_entity.type
_entity.pdbx_description
1 polymer ?
#
loop_
_entity_poly.entity_id
_entity_poly.type
_entity_poly.pdbx_seq_one_letter_code
_entity_poly.pdbx_strand_id
1 'polypeptide(L)'
;MFTGRGVYGSMNWWFLVGAILPIPVYLLARKYPEKKWIQLINVPLILGSTMSMPPARAVNFIMWGAVGIFFNIYIYRVQKKWWARHAYILAAALNAGIAFMGVLLYFTLQMYDVSGPSWWGLDADDHCPLAQCPTVPGVNAEGCPVL
;
A
#
# COMPACT_ATOMS: atom_id res chain seq x y z
N MET A 1 1.57 -13.77 -17.77
CA MET A 1 1.85 -12.85 -16.64
C MET A 1 2.31 -13.61 -15.38
N PHE A 2 1.60 -14.64 -14.92
CA PHE A 2 1.97 -15.48 -13.74
C PHE A 2 2.63 -16.84 -14.08
N THR A 3 2.97 -17.08 -15.35
CA THR A 3 3.67 -18.30 -15.80
C THR A 3 5.18 -18.20 -15.53
N GLY A 4 5.93 -19.31 -15.62
CA GLY A 4 7.36 -19.38 -15.25
C GLY A 4 8.33 -18.48 -16.05
N ARG A 5 7.87 -17.86 -17.14
CA ARG A 5 8.63 -16.83 -17.90
C ARG A 5 8.01 -15.42 -17.77
N GLY A 6 7.01 -15.25 -16.92
CA GLY A 6 6.34 -13.97 -16.68
C GLY A 6 6.90 -13.26 -15.45
N VAL A 7 6.83 -11.93 -15.45
CA VAL A 7 7.34 -11.04 -14.39
C VAL A 7 6.81 -11.39 -13.00
N TYR A 8 5.62 -12.00 -12.90
CA TYR A 8 4.97 -12.34 -11.63
C TYR A 8 4.99 -13.84 -11.29
N GLY A 9 5.86 -14.64 -11.92
CA GLY A 9 5.97 -16.07 -11.61
C GLY A 9 6.31 -16.38 -10.14
N SER A 10 7.12 -15.52 -9.51
CA SER A 10 7.47 -15.58 -8.08
C SER A 10 6.32 -15.21 -7.14
N MET A 11 5.30 -14.50 -7.64
CA MET A 11 4.14 -14.07 -6.84
C MET A 11 3.27 -15.24 -6.40
N ASN A 12 3.26 -16.33 -7.18
CA ASN A 12 2.52 -17.56 -6.82
C ASN A 12 3.05 -18.20 -5.53
N TRP A 13 4.32 -17.99 -5.17
CA TRP A 13 4.89 -18.53 -3.94
C TRP A 13 4.30 -17.91 -2.67
N TRP A 14 3.77 -16.69 -2.79
CA TRP A 14 3.09 -16.02 -1.68
C TRP A 14 1.79 -16.72 -1.26
N PHE A 15 1.20 -17.55 -2.12
CA PHE A 15 0.06 -18.40 -1.74
C PHE A 15 0.47 -19.44 -0.68
N LEU A 16 1.64 -20.08 -0.85
CA LEU A 16 2.19 -21.02 0.12
C LEU A 16 2.59 -20.31 1.40
N VAL A 17 3.22 -19.14 1.27
CA VAL A 17 3.58 -18.30 2.42
C VAL A 17 2.32 -17.93 3.20
N GLY A 18 1.24 -17.49 2.55
CA GLY A 18 -0.03 -17.18 3.20
C GLY A 18 -0.74 -18.35 3.86
N ALA A 19 -0.57 -19.57 3.33
CA ALA A 19 -1.10 -20.79 3.95
C ALA A 19 -0.28 -21.23 5.18
N ILE A 20 1.03 -21.04 5.15
CA ILE A 20 1.93 -21.47 6.23
C ILE A 20 1.95 -20.47 7.38
N LEU A 21 1.97 -19.16 7.10
CA LEU A 21 2.07 -18.08 8.07
C LEU A 21 1.06 -18.09 9.25
N PRO A 22 -0.22 -18.50 9.10
CA PRO A 22 -1.14 -18.62 10.23
C PRO A 22 -0.78 -19.78 11.18
N ILE A 23 -0.06 -20.80 10.72
CA ILE A 23 0.28 -22.00 11.51
C ILE A 23 1.25 -21.66 12.66
N PRO A 24 2.39 -20.96 12.44
CA PRO A 24 3.25 -20.49 13.52
C PRO A 24 2.52 -19.61 14.52
N VAL A 25 1.66 -18.69 14.06
CA VAL A 25 0.93 -17.77 14.95
C VAL A 25 -0.08 -18.52 15.82
N TYR A 26 -0.75 -19.54 15.27
CA TYR A 26 -1.60 -20.43 16.04
C TYR A 26 -0.83 -21.23 17.11
N LEU A 27 0.34 -21.79 16.76
CA LEU A 27 1.19 -22.53 17.69
C LEU A 27 1.75 -21.64 18.81
N LEU A 28 2.18 -20.42 18.46
CA LEU A 28 2.65 -19.41 19.41
C LEU A 28 1.53 -18.96 20.36
N ALA A 29 0.31 -18.75 19.85
CA ALA A 29 -0.85 -18.42 20.67
C ALA A 29 -1.24 -19.54 21.64
N ARG A 30 -1.03 -20.81 21.26
CA ARG A 30 -1.28 -21.98 22.13
C ARG A 30 -0.20 -22.19 23.19
N LYS A 31 1.06 -21.87 22.87
CA LYS A 31 2.20 -22.01 23.79
C LYS A 31 2.27 -20.89 24.83
N TYR A 32 1.83 -19.68 24.48
CA TYR A 32 1.86 -18.51 25.37
C TYR A 32 0.46 -17.91 25.59
N PRO A 33 -0.44 -18.62 26.32
CA PRO A 33 -1.79 -18.14 26.60
C PRO A 33 -1.82 -16.85 27.45
N GLU A 34 -0.73 -16.55 28.17
CA GLU A 34 -0.59 -15.31 28.95
C GLU A 34 -0.47 -14.05 28.08
N LYS A 35 0.04 -14.17 26.85
CA LYS A 35 0.28 -13.04 25.95
C LYS A 35 -0.91 -12.84 25.00
N LYS A 36 -1.99 -12.25 25.53
CA LYS A 36 -3.22 -11.94 24.77
C LYS A 36 -3.00 -11.10 23.49
N TRP A 37 -1.89 -10.38 23.38
CA TRP A 37 -1.55 -9.62 22.18
C TRP A 37 -1.22 -10.51 20.96
N ILE A 38 -0.70 -11.72 21.18
CA ILE A 38 -0.38 -12.65 20.08
C ILE A 38 -1.66 -13.12 19.37
N GLN A 39 -2.78 -13.23 20.10
CA GLN A 39 -4.09 -13.56 19.53
C GLN A 39 -4.71 -12.41 18.73
N LEU A 40 -4.25 -11.18 18.93
CA LEU A 40 -4.74 -10.00 18.19
C LEU A 40 -4.03 -9.83 16.83
N ILE A 41 -2.98 -10.60 16.56
CA ILE A 41 -2.24 -10.56 15.29
C ILE A 41 -3.01 -11.36 14.23
N ASN A 42 -3.82 -10.66 13.43
CA ASN A 42 -4.46 -11.26 12.27
C ASN A 42 -3.50 -11.26 11.07
N VAL A 43 -2.80 -12.38 10.91
CA VAL A 43 -1.89 -12.63 9.80
C VAL A 43 -2.56 -12.47 8.42
N PRO A 44 -3.79 -12.92 8.18
CA PRO A 44 -4.47 -12.70 6.90
C PRO A 44 -4.72 -11.22 6.58
N LEU A 45 -4.99 -10.40 7.61
CA LEU A 45 -5.16 -8.94 7.45
C LEU A 45 -3.85 -8.26 7.08
N ILE A 46 -2.73 -8.70 7.66
CA ILE A 46 -1.40 -8.16 7.36
C ILE A 46 -0.96 -8.55 5.94
N LEU A 47 -1.23 -9.78 5.51
CA LEU A 47 -0.95 -10.19 4.13
C LEU A 47 -1.89 -9.49 3.14
N GLY A 48 -3.17 -9.35 3.50
CA GLY A 48 -4.16 -8.66 2.69
C GLY A 48 -3.86 -7.17 2.47
N SER A 49 -3.25 -6.48 3.43
CA SER A 49 -2.89 -5.06 3.27
C SER A 49 -1.83 -4.84 2.18
N THR A 50 -1.00 -5.84 1.88
CA THR A 50 0.00 -5.76 0.80
C THR A 50 -0.57 -6.03 -0.60
N MET A 51 -1.84 -6.43 -0.72
CA MET A 51 -2.46 -6.71 -2.02
C MET A 51 -2.57 -5.47 -2.92
N SER A 52 -2.71 -4.28 -2.33
CA SER A 52 -2.74 -3.02 -3.06
C SER A 52 -1.36 -2.45 -3.37
N MET A 53 -0.27 -3.16 -3.06
CA MET A 53 1.10 -2.69 -3.26
C MET A 53 1.48 -2.47 -4.75
N PRO A 54 1.01 -3.26 -5.73
CA PRO A 54 1.34 -3.01 -7.13
C PRO A 54 0.83 -1.65 -7.66
N PRO A 55 -0.41 -1.20 -7.34
CA PRO A 55 -0.88 0.14 -7.72
C PRO A 55 -0.58 1.25 -6.70
N ALA A 56 -0.33 0.92 -5.42
CA ALA A 56 -0.15 1.92 -4.37
C ALA A 56 1.32 2.24 -4.10
N ARG A 57 1.68 3.51 -4.26
CA ARG A 57 3.01 4.05 -3.93
C ARG A 57 3.35 3.92 -2.44
N ALA A 58 4.65 3.89 -2.12
CA ALA A 58 5.14 3.85 -0.74
C ALA A 58 4.58 5.00 0.13
N VAL A 59 4.44 6.18 -0.46
CA VAL A 59 3.84 7.36 0.21
C VAL A 59 2.40 7.07 0.66
N ASN A 60 1.61 6.36 -0.12
CA ASN A 60 0.23 6.01 0.25
C ASN A 60 0.19 5.12 1.50
N PHE A 61 1.07 4.12 1.59
CA PHE A 61 1.14 3.24 2.76
C PHE A 61 1.53 3.99 4.04
N ILE A 62 2.52 4.88 3.95
CA ILE A 62 2.96 5.70 5.09
C ILE A 62 1.82 6.63 5.53
N MET A 63 1.14 7.28 4.58
CA MET A 63 0.03 8.19 4.88
C MET A 63 -1.20 7.45 5.44
N TRP A 64 -1.58 6.30 4.89
CA TRP A 64 -2.64 5.45 5.43
C TRP A 64 -2.33 5.01 6.87
N GLY A 65 -1.07 4.63 7.13
CA GLY A 65 -0.59 4.30 8.47
C GLY A 65 -0.70 5.48 9.42
N ALA A 66 -0.22 6.66 9.02
CA ALA A 66 -0.27 7.88 9.83
C ALA A 66 -1.70 8.29 10.18
N VAL A 67 -2.59 8.34 9.17
CA VAL A 67 -4.01 8.66 9.35
C VAL A 67 -4.70 7.59 10.20
N GLY A 68 -4.41 6.31 9.94
CA GLY A 68 -4.93 5.20 10.72
C GLY A 68 -4.55 5.29 12.20
N ILE A 69 -3.27 5.57 12.50
CA ILE A 69 -2.77 5.76 13.87
C ILE A 69 -3.44 6.98 14.52
N PHE A 70 -3.55 8.09 13.81
CA PHE A 70 -4.18 9.31 14.34
C PHE A 70 -5.66 9.07 14.71
N PHE A 71 -6.43 8.45 13.82
CA PHE A 71 -7.85 8.18 14.08
C PHE A 71 -8.07 7.07 15.13
N ASN A 72 -7.25 6.01 15.12
CA ASN A 72 -7.44 4.86 16.01
C ASN A 72 -6.79 5.02 17.40
N ILE A 73 -5.73 5.83 17.53
CA ILE A 73 -5.04 6.03 18.81
C ILE A 73 -5.44 7.35 19.44
N TYR A 74 -5.36 8.46 18.69
CA TYR A 74 -5.62 9.79 19.25
C TYR A 74 -7.11 10.06 19.37
N ILE A 75 -7.85 10.03 18.25
CA ILE A 75 -9.28 10.36 18.25
C ILE A 75 -10.09 9.36 19.07
N TYR A 76 -9.77 8.07 18.99
CA TYR A 76 -10.41 7.05 19.81
C TYR A 76 -10.24 7.32 21.31
N ARG A 77 -9.08 7.80 21.77
CA ARG A 77 -8.86 8.09 23.20
C ARG A 77 -9.65 9.30 23.69
N VAL A 78 -9.78 10.33 22.85
CA VAL A 78 -10.44 11.59 23.23
C VAL A 78 -11.96 11.51 23.08
N GLN A 79 -12.49 10.92 22.00
CA GLN A 79 -13.92 10.96 21.66
C GLN A 79 -14.49 9.59 21.23
N LYS A 80 -14.49 8.62 22.15
CA LYS A 80 -14.97 7.24 21.89
C LYS A 80 -16.38 7.15 21.28
N LYS A 81 -17.35 7.89 21.84
CA LYS A 81 -18.75 7.86 21.38
C LYS A 81 -18.91 8.41 19.97
N TRP A 82 -18.17 9.46 19.64
CA TRP A 82 -18.18 10.04 18.30
C TRP A 82 -17.54 9.10 17.29
N TRP A 83 -16.37 8.55 17.63
CA TRP A 83 -15.62 7.63 16.78
C TRP A 83 -16.45 6.40 16.41
N ALA A 84 -17.10 5.77 17.40
CA ALA A 84 -17.94 4.58 17.17
C ALA A 84 -19.13 4.84 16.22
N ARG A 85 -19.63 6.07 16.15
CA ARG A 85 -20.78 6.43 15.30
C ARG A 85 -20.38 6.97 13.93
N HIS A 86 -19.30 7.74 13.82
CA HIS A 86 -19.00 8.52 12.62
C HIS A 86 -17.73 8.10 11.88
N ALA A 87 -16.86 7.27 12.45
CA ALA A 87 -15.58 6.91 11.81
C ALA A 87 -15.78 6.28 10.43
N TYR A 88 -16.74 5.36 10.30
CA TYR A 88 -17.05 4.72 9.01
C TYR A 88 -17.68 5.67 8.00
N ILE A 89 -18.57 6.56 8.45
CA ILE A 89 -19.20 7.57 7.59
C ILE A 89 -18.15 8.55 7.07
N LEU A 90 -17.23 8.98 7.93
CA LEU A 90 -16.13 9.86 7.55
C LEU A 90 -15.18 9.19 6.55
N ALA A 91 -14.85 7.92 6.76
CA ALA A 91 -14.03 7.15 5.82
C ALA A 91 -14.70 7.04 4.44
N ALA A 92 -16.01 6.77 4.41
CA ALA A 92 -16.77 6.74 3.17
C ALA A 92 -16.82 8.11 2.48
N ALA A 93 -17.03 9.18 3.26
CA ALA A 93 -17.02 10.55 2.75
C ALA A 93 -15.65 10.95 2.17
N LEU A 94 -14.56 10.55 2.82
CA LEU A 94 -13.20 10.82 2.33
C LEU A 94 -12.93 10.09 1.01
N ASN A 95 -13.31 8.82 0.91
CA ASN A 95 -13.17 8.05 -0.35
C ASN A 95 -13.99 8.65 -1.49
N ALA A 96 -15.23 9.08 -1.22
CA ALA A 96 -16.05 9.79 -2.20
C ALA A 96 -15.39 11.13 -2.59
N GLY A 97 -14.88 11.89 -1.62
CA GLY A 97 -14.18 13.15 -1.86
C GLY A 97 -12.95 13.00 -2.74
N ILE A 98 -12.15 11.94 -2.56
CA ILE A 98 -11.00 11.63 -3.43
C ILE A 98 -11.46 11.42 -4.87
N ALA A 99 -12.55 10.67 -5.09
CA ALA A 99 -13.08 10.45 -6.43
C ALA A 99 -13.54 11.76 -7.09
N PHE A 100 -14.27 12.62 -6.36
CA PHE A 100 -14.69 13.93 -6.87
C PHE A 100 -13.49 14.84 -7.18
N MET A 101 -12.49 14.87 -6.30
CA MET A 101 -11.27 15.65 -6.52
C MET A 101 -10.47 15.14 -7.72
N GLY A 102 -10.40 13.82 -7.93
CA GLY A 102 -9.76 13.24 -9.10
C GLY A 102 -10.39 13.72 -10.41
N VAL A 103 -11.73 13.73 -10.49
CA VAL A 103 -12.45 14.25 -11.66
C VAL A 103 -12.19 15.74 -11.85
N LEU A 104 -12.22 16.53 -10.77
CA LEU A 104 -11.96 17.96 -10.82
C LEU A 104 -10.55 18.26 -11.32
N LEU A 105 -9.53 17.61 -10.76
CA LEU A 105 -8.12 17.78 -11.15
C LEU A 105 -7.86 17.35 -12.60
N TYR A 106 -8.57 16.31 -13.07
CA TYR A 106 -8.49 15.90 -14.46
C TYR A 106 -8.92 17.02 -15.40
N PHE A 107 -10.09 17.65 -15.14
CA PHE A 107 -10.60 18.71 -15.99
C PHE A 107 -9.80 20.02 -15.89
N THR A 108 -9.25 20.35 -14.72
CA THR A 108 -8.57 21.64 -14.51
C THR A 108 -7.09 21.63 -14.87
N LEU A 109 -6.39 20.51 -14.68
CA LEU A 109 -4.93 20.42 -14.85
C LEU A 109 -4.56 19.38 -15.91
N GLN A 110 -5.04 18.16 -15.75
CA GLN A 110 -4.57 17.02 -16.54
C GLN A 110 -4.98 17.11 -18.02
N MET A 111 -6.12 17.73 -18.32
CA MET A 111 -6.56 18.02 -19.70
C MET A 111 -5.62 18.99 -20.44
N TYR A 112 -4.93 19.87 -19.70
CA TYR A 112 -3.96 20.82 -20.24
C TYR A 112 -2.51 20.31 -20.13
N ASP A 113 -2.34 19.01 -19.87
CA ASP A 113 -1.05 18.35 -19.66
C ASP A 113 -0.20 18.97 -18.54
N VAL A 114 -0.85 19.64 -17.58
CA VAL A 114 -0.18 20.19 -16.41
C VAL A 114 -0.01 19.08 -15.38
N SER A 115 1.11 18.37 -15.46
CA SER A 115 1.62 17.58 -14.34
C SER A 115 1.91 18.54 -13.20
N GLY A 116 1.23 18.37 -12.05
CA GLY A 116 1.26 19.29 -10.91
C GLY A 116 2.66 19.58 -10.32
N PRO A 117 2.75 20.25 -9.16
CA PRO A 117 4.05 20.65 -8.60
C PRO A 117 4.95 19.44 -8.37
N SER A 118 6.23 19.53 -8.72
CA SER A 118 7.19 18.47 -8.43
C SER A 118 7.40 18.36 -6.92
N TRP A 119 7.06 17.20 -6.37
CA TRP A 119 7.26 16.89 -4.96
C TRP A 119 7.56 15.40 -4.78
N TRP A 120 8.16 15.07 -3.64
CA TRP A 120 8.69 13.74 -3.31
C TRP A 120 7.72 12.55 -3.42
N GLY A 121 6.41 12.77 -3.54
CA GLY A 121 5.42 11.71 -3.75
C GLY A 121 4.71 11.74 -5.10
N LEU A 122 5.00 12.73 -5.96
CA LEU A 122 4.49 12.80 -7.33
C LEU A 122 5.36 12.03 -8.31
N ASP A 123 6.69 12.03 -8.10
CA ASP A 123 7.62 11.39 -9.02
C ASP A 123 7.31 9.89 -9.09
N ALA A 124 7.12 9.39 -10.31
CA ALA A 124 6.92 7.98 -10.61
C ALA A 124 8.25 7.20 -10.67
N ASP A 125 9.35 7.87 -10.34
CA ASP A 125 10.67 7.28 -10.28
C ASP A 125 10.84 6.57 -8.95
N ASP A 126 11.48 5.40 -8.98
CA ASP A 126 11.83 4.61 -7.79
C ASP A 126 12.89 5.30 -6.89
N HIS A 127 12.98 6.64 -6.95
CA HIS A 127 14.09 7.47 -6.48
C HIS A 127 15.47 6.92 -6.90
N CYS A 128 15.47 6.12 -7.96
CA CYS A 128 16.63 5.44 -8.49
C CYS A 128 16.79 5.87 -9.96
N PRO A 129 17.86 6.59 -10.31
CA PRO A 129 18.07 7.06 -11.68
C PRO A 129 18.24 5.89 -12.68
N LEU A 130 18.55 4.69 -12.18
CA LEU A 130 18.70 3.47 -12.99
C LEU A 130 17.38 2.74 -13.27
N ALA A 131 16.28 3.10 -12.58
CA ALA A 131 14.98 2.44 -12.78
C ALA A 131 14.33 2.80 -14.13
N GLN A 132 14.71 3.95 -14.70
CA GLN A 132 14.31 4.37 -16.04
C GLN A 132 15.09 3.64 -17.16
N CYS A 133 16.16 2.92 -16.80
CA CYS A 133 17.02 2.26 -17.78
C CYS A 133 16.44 0.92 -18.24
N PRO A 134 16.42 0.64 -19.56
CA PRO A 134 15.96 -0.63 -20.08
C PRO A 134 16.90 -1.76 -19.62
N THR A 135 16.35 -2.74 -18.91
CA THR A 135 17.08 -3.93 -18.43
C THR A 135 17.11 -5.07 -19.43
N VAL A 136 16.56 -4.86 -20.64
CA VAL A 136 16.54 -5.86 -21.71
C VAL A 136 17.91 -5.90 -22.40
N PRO A 137 18.53 -7.09 -22.59
CA PRO A 137 19.80 -7.20 -23.28
C PRO A 137 19.70 -6.64 -24.71
N GLY A 138 20.58 -5.70 -25.06
CA GLY A 138 20.69 -5.13 -26.41
C GLY A 138 19.92 -3.83 -26.67
N VAL A 139 19.27 -3.24 -25.66
CA VAL A 139 18.66 -1.90 -25.78
C VAL A 139 19.57 -0.87 -25.11
N ASN A 140 20.17 0.00 -25.91
CA ASN A 140 21.05 1.06 -25.41
C ASN A 140 20.26 2.38 -25.31
N ALA A 141 20.18 2.96 -24.12
CA ALA A 141 19.54 4.26 -23.87
C ALA A 141 20.59 5.26 -23.39
N GLU A 142 20.57 6.49 -23.93
CA GLU A 142 21.51 7.54 -23.56
C GLU A 142 21.39 7.85 -22.06
N GLY A 143 22.50 7.72 -21.33
CA GLY A 143 22.56 7.96 -19.87
C GLY A 143 22.47 6.72 -18.97
N CYS A 144 22.30 5.53 -19.55
CA CYS A 144 22.20 4.27 -18.80
C CYS A 144 23.45 3.38 -18.99
N PRO A 145 23.91 2.68 -17.93
CA PRO A 145 25.02 1.74 -18.07
C PRO A 145 24.57 0.53 -18.90
N VAL A 146 25.35 0.23 -19.95
CA VAL A 146 25.21 -1.01 -20.71
C VAL A 146 25.70 -2.19 -19.86
N LEU A 147 24.85 -3.21 -19.71
CA LEU A 147 25.26 -4.53 -19.22
C LEU A 147 25.83 -5.36 -20.37
#